data_AF-A0A2S9YGN5-F1
#
_entry.id   AF-A0A2S9YGN5-F1
#
_cell.length_a   1.000
_cell.length_b   1.000
_cell.length_c   1.000
_cell.angle_alpha   90.00
_cell.angle_beta   90.00
_cell.angle_gamma   90.00
#
_symmetry.space_group_name_H-M   'P 1'
#
loop_
_entity.id
_entity.type
_entity.pdbx_description
1 polymer ?
#
loop_
_entity_poly.entity_id
_entity_poly.type
_entity_poly.pdbx_seq_one_letter_code
_entity_poly.pdbx_strand_id
1 'polypeptide(L)'
;MTWRLLSVSTGVAALCAVCLTPASASAIGPEEQSDFSPTYEEQLLGFEDAAVDTGWVPANSPVQLRLFADAANSVMIDLPGIAYYDWQTEELRFEGDPMAGFFEYDVGLDLVASVKVDVSLAQWESDLLGPYDWGIQAVEMFTPYLLEGNPDRPVTITDKSGALDLVSIPLVPDIVILSGNLDIALFVDIEASLECNRIEVLGTDGEISSFTIEGESQWIDPGEGPEDLVLPATAFCQLRTMPTLIIYPHLAVSVLFDDYDVGGIEIPVDLPVVDEEIAFETIDLSFPYWEEPEPEPGDGDGDPAGDEGGDTGDDDGGLDETGGETGTGGDDLGQLEDGGCNCATETAPGRGLGWSALGLLALVGLRRRRAGSN
;
A
#
# COMPACT_ATOMS: atom_id res chain seq x y z
N MET A 1 -42.51 25.26 38.56
CA MET A 1 -42.92 25.65 37.20
C MET A 1 -42.83 24.43 36.32
N THR A 2 -44.00 23.95 35.91
CA THR A 2 -44.27 22.70 35.19
C THR A 2 -44.43 22.99 33.72
N TRP A 3 -43.64 22.37 32.85
CA TRP A 3 -43.99 22.24 31.43
C TRP A 3 -43.85 20.78 31.01
N ARG A 4 -45.00 20.11 30.91
CA ARG A 4 -45.24 18.94 30.06
C ARG A 4 -45.75 19.48 28.72
N LEU A 5 -45.31 18.92 27.61
CA LEU A 5 -46.11 18.80 26.39
C LEU A 5 -45.83 17.44 25.74
N LEU A 6 -46.89 16.64 25.65
CA LEU A 6 -47.03 15.51 24.73
C LEU A 6 -47.28 16.05 23.31
N SER A 7 -46.82 15.35 22.27
CA SER A 7 -47.70 14.82 21.20
C SER A 7 -46.87 14.01 20.19
N VAL A 8 -47.15 12.71 20.03
CA VAL A 8 -47.98 12.10 18.97
C VAL A 8 -47.16 11.63 17.76
N SER A 9 -47.22 10.31 17.59
CA SER A 9 -46.84 9.42 16.51
C SER A 9 -47.28 9.83 15.10
N THR A 10 -46.45 9.57 14.10
CA THR A 10 -46.92 9.07 12.79
C THR A 10 -45.87 8.15 12.20
N GLY A 11 -46.23 6.87 12.07
CA GLY A 11 -45.42 5.88 11.39
C GLY A 11 -45.56 6.01 9.88
N VAL A 12 -44.44 5.82 9.19
CA VAL A 12 -44.41 5.51 7.76
C VAL A 12 -43.53 4.27 7.63
N ALA A 13 -44.18 3.11 7.61
CA ALA A 13 -43.55 1.87 7.17
C ALA A 13 -43.52 1.93 5.64
N ALA A 14 -42.37 2.31 5.08
CA ALA A 14 -42.13 2.19 3.64
C ALA A 14 -41.88 0.71 3.33
N LEU A 15 -42.87 0.10 2.69
CA LEU A 15 -42.82 -1.25 2.14
C LEU A 15 -41.96 -1.19 0.87
N CYS A 16 -40.65 -1.43 0.98
CA CYS A 16 -39.81 -1.67 -0.19
C CYS A 16 -40.11 -3.07 -0.72
N ALA A 17 -40.96 -3.14 -1.75
CA ALA A 17 -41.09 -4.33 -2.58
C ALA A 17 -39.76 -4.55 -3.31
N VAL A 18 -38.98 -5.53 -2.85
CA VAL A 18 -37.82 -6.04 -3.57
C VAL A 18 -38.34 -6.71 -4.84
N CYS A 19 -38.26 -6.00 -5.96
CA CYS A 19 -38.37 -6.60 -7.28
C CYS A 19 -37.12 -7.47 -7.48
N LEU A 20 -37.23 -8.75 -7.15
CA LEU A 20 -36.33 -9.80 -7.64
C LEU A 20 -36.52 -9.87 -9.16
N THR A 21 -35.79 -9.05 -9.90
CA THR A 21 -35.52 -9.35 -11.30
C THR A 21 -34.68 -10.62 -11.30
N PRO A 22 -35.09 -11.70 -12.02
CA PRO A 22 -34.16 -12.78 -12.28
C PRO A 22 -32.94 -12.15 -12.95
N ALA A 23 -31.77 -12.32 -12.33
CA ALA A 23 -30.53 -12.07 -13.02
C ALA A 23 -30.60 -12.92 -14.28
N SER A 24 -30.75 -12.27 -15.44
CA SER A 24 -30.48 -12.92 -16.71
C SER A 24 -29.10 -13.53 -16.55
N ALA A 25 -29.03 -14.85 -16.66
CA ALA A 25 -27.77 -15.55 -16.84
C ALA A 25 -27.08 -14.83 -18.01
N SER A 26 -26.07 -14.02 -17.70
CA SER A 26 -25.13 -13.59 -18.72
C SER A 26 -24.64 -14.88 -19.35
N ALA A 27 -24.76 -14.99 -20.68
CA ALA A 27 -23.93 -15.95 -21.37
C ALA A 27 -22.48 -15.56 -21.01
N ILE A 28 -21.89 -16.30 -20.08
CA ILE A 28 -20.51 -16.11 -19.65
C ILE A 28 -19.68 -16.42 -20.91
N GLY A 29 -18.88 -15.44 -21.34
CA GLY A 29 -17.97 -15.64 -22.47
C GLY A 29 -16.96 -16.75 -22.16
N PRO A 30 -16.08 -17.11 -23.10
CA PRO A 30 -15.03 -18.09 -22.84
C PRO A 30 -14.01 -17.62 -21.81
N GLU A 31 -14.04 -16.35 -21.40
CA GLU A 31 -13.14 -15.80 -20.39
C GLU A 31 -13.71 -15.96 -18.97
N GLU A 32 -12.97 -16.68 -18.14
CA GLU A 32 -13.22 -16.86 -16.72
C GLU A 32 -12.17 -16.12 -15.88
N GLN A 33 -12.51 -15.84 -14.63
CA GLN A 33 -11.66 -15.07 -13.71
C GLN A 33 -11.45 -15.78 -12.39
N SER A 34 -10.25 -15.65 -11.83
CA SER A 34 -9.89 -16.10 -10.48
C SER A 34 -9.20 -14.95 -9.73
N ASP A 35 -9.49 -14.82 -8.45
CA ASP A 35 -8.76 -13.88 -7.58
C ASP A 35 -7.30 -14.30 -7.49
N PHE A 36 -6.40 -13.32 -7.60
CA PHE A 36 -4.97 -13.49 -7.36
C PHE A 36 -4.47 -12.30 -6.54
N SER A 37 -4.66 -12.41 -5.23
CA SER A 37 -4.35 -11.34 -4.28
C SER A 37 -3.28 -11.78 -3.27
N PRO A 38 -2.02 -12.05 -3.70
CA PRO A 38 -0.98 -12.50 -2.80
C PRO A 38 -0.60 -11.42 -1.79
N THR A 39 -0.33 -11.87 -0.56
CA THR A 39 0.06 -11.04 0.58
C THR A 39 1.40 -11.50 1.14
N TYR A 40 2.20 -10.56 1.62
CA TYR A 40 3.46 -10.85 2.30
C TYR A 40 3.58 -9.98 3.55
N GLU A 41 3.84 -10.62 4.68
CA GLU A 41 4.05 -9.97 5.97
C GLU A 41 5.30 -10.58 6.61
N GLU A 42 6.27 -9.74 6.95
CA GLU A 42 7.46 -10.18 7.67
C GLU A 42 7.84 -9.21 8.78
N GLN A 43 8.11 -9.77 9.97
CA GLN A 43 8.82 -9.05 11.03
C GLN A 43 10.32 -9.18 10.78
N LEU A 44 10.93 -8.10 10.30
CA LEU A 44 12.36 -8.05 9.98
C LEU A 44 13.21 -7.99 11.26
N LEU A 45 12.70 -7.35 12.31
CA LEU A 45 13.34 -7.24 13.62
C LEU A 45 12.30 -7.22 14.73
N GLY A 46 12.48 -8.06 15.75
CA GLY A 46 11.71 -7.98 16.98
C GLY A 46 12.36 -7.03 18.00
N PHE A 47 11.56 -6.51 18.94
CA PHE A 47 12.06 -5.69 20.05
C PHE A 47 13.10 -6.40 20.92
N GLU A 48 13.18 -7.73 20.87
CA GLU A 48 14.18 -8.50 21.62
C GLU A 48 15.56 -8.57 20.91
N ASP A 49 15.65 -8.12 19.65
CA ASP A 49 16.80 -8.39 18.77
C ASP A 49 17.69 -7.15 18.52
N ALA A 50 17.18 -5.93 18.73
CA ALA A 50 17.93 -4.67 18.55
C ALA A 50 17.91 -3.79 19.80
N ALA A 51 18.54 -4.30 20.86
CA ALA A 51 18.73 -3.57 22.10
C ALA A 51 20.03 -2.74 22.07
N VAL A 52 19.91 -1.43 22.22
CA VAL A 52 21.03 -0.50 22.42
C VAL A 52 21.04 -0.03 23.87
N ASP A 53 22.16 -0.24 24.57
CA ASP A 53 22.43 0.32 25.90
C ASP A 53 23.66 1.23 25.81
N THR A 54 23.47 2.53 26.03
CA THR A 54 24.58 3.50 25.96
C THR A 54 25.56 3.35 27.12
N GLY A 55 25.18 2.63 28.18
CA GLY A 55 25.79 2.77 29.49
C GLY A 55 25.66 4.21 30.01
N TRP A 56 26.44 4.54 31.03
CA TRP A 56 26.45 5.90 31.61
C TRP A 56 27.34 6.85 30.81
N VAL A 57 26.73 7.83 30.15
CA VAL A 57 27.39 8.84 29.33
C VAL A 57 27.15 10.27 29.86
N PRO A 58 28.21 11.11 29.97
CA PRO A 58 29.62 10.75 29.86
C PRO A 58 30.08 9.89 31.04
N ALA A 59 31.01 8.97 30.79
CA ALA A 59 31.53 8.11 31.85
C ALA A 59 32.31 8.91 32.90
N ASN A 60 32.03 8.67 34.18
CA ASN A 60 32.66 9.36 35.33
C ASN A 60 32.39 10.87 35.40
N SER A 61 31.34 11.36 34.74
CA SER A 61 30.85 12.73 34.88
C SER A 61 30.01 12.88 36.15
N PRO A 62 29.97 14.07 36.80
CA PRO A 62 29.05 14.35 37.90
C PRO A 62 27.58 14.24 37.52
N VAL A 63 27.25 14.40 36.24
CA VAL A 63 25.91 14.17 35.67
C VAL A 63 26.07 13.19 34.51
N GLN A 64 25.30 12.11 34.54
CA GLN A 64 25.35 11.02 33.57
C GLN A 64 23.93 10.64 33.12
N LEU A 65 23.78 10.32 31.85
CA LEU A 65 22.58 9.76 31.24
C LEU A 65 22.87 8.30 30.85
N ARG A 66 21.87 7.44 30.96
CA ARG A 66 21.86 6.11 30.35
C ARG A 66 20.57 5.94 29.59
N LEU A 67 20.68 5.51 28.33
CA LEU A 67 19.56 5.17 27.49
C LEU A 67 19.60 3.70 27.15
N PHE A 68 18.42 3.10 27.20
CA PHE A 68 18.14 1.81 26.60
C PHE A 68 17.07 1.99 25.54
N ALA A 69 17.32 1.46 24.36
CA ALA A 69 16.40 1.50 23.24
C ALA A 69 16.28 0.11 22.63
N ASP A 70 15.05 -0.37 22.50
CA ASP A 70 14.72 -1.60 21.77
C ASP A 70 13.94 -1.18 20.53
N ALA A 71 14.35 -1.63 19.34
CA ALA A 71 13.63 -1.32 18.10
C ALA A 71 13.06 -2.57 17.44
N ALA A 72 11.99 -2.38 16.70
CA ALA A 72 11.36 -3.39 15.87
C ALA A 72 10.97 -2.79 14.53
N ASN A 73 10.91 -3.63 13.50
CA ASN A 73 10.36 -3.21 12.22
C ASN A 73 9.74 -4.38 11.47
N SER A 74 8.74 -4.06 10.65
CA SER A 74 8.00 -5.01 9.84
C SER A 74 7.69 -4.43 8.47
N VAL A 75 7.46 -5.33 7.52
CA VAL A 75 7.02 -5.01 6.17
C VAL A 75 5.72 -5.76 5.87
N MET A 76 4.79 -5.07 5.22
CA MET A 76 3.54 -5.65 4.72
C MET A 76 3.33 -5.24 3.27
N ILE A 77 2.97 -6.21 2.43
CA ILE A 77 2.74 -6.00 1.00
C ILE A 77 1.48 -6.77 0.60
N ASP A 78 0.55 -6.08 -0.05
CA ASP A 78 -0.62 -6.69 -0.69
C ASP A 78 -0.60 -6.38 -2.20
N LEU A 79 -0.86 -7.42 -3.01
CA LEU A 79 -0.92 -7.34 -4.46
C LEU A 79 -2.30 -7.78 -5.00
N PRO A 80 -3.40 -7.10 -4.65
CA PRO A 80 -4.72 -7.50 -5.11
C PRO A 80 -4.90 -7.39 -6.62
N GLY A 81 -5.55 -8.40 -7.20
CA GLY A 81 -5.88 -8.40 -8.61
C GLY A 81 -6.55 -9.69 -9.07
N ILE A 82 -6.62 -9.83 -10.39
CA ILE A 82 -7.39 -10.90 -11.04
C ILE A 82 -6.50 -11.59 -12.06
N ALA A 83 -6.58 -12.93 -12.08
CA ALA A 83 -6.11 -13.75 -13.19
C ALA A 83 -7.29 -14.05 -14.11
N TYR A 84 -7.09 -13.94 -15.42
CA TYR A 84 -8.11 -14.20 -16.43
C TYR A 84 -7.64 -15.32 -17.35
N TYR A 85 -8.51 -16.29 -17.56
CA TYR A 85 -8.25 -17.42 -18.45
C TYR A 85 -9.30 -17.46 -19.55
N ASP A 86 -8.88 -17.39 -20.81
CA ASP A 86 -9.75 -17.52 -21.97
C ASP A 86 -9.73 -18.97 -22.47
N TRP A 87 -10.84 -19.70 -22.31
CA TRP A 87 -11.00 -21.09 -22.73
C TRP A 87 -10.96 -21.30 -24.25
N GLN A 88 -11.15 -20.25 -25.05
CA GLN A 88 -11.12 -20.33 -26.50
C GLN A 88 -9.70 -20.18 -27.06
N THR A 89 -8.90 -19.30 -26.46
CA THR A 89 -7.48 -19.10 -26.84
C THR A 89 -6.51 -19.88 -25.97
N GLU A 90 -6.98 -20.43 -24.86
CA GLU A 90 -6.21 -21.10 -23.81
C GLU A 90 -5.13 -20.18 -23.23
N GLU A 91 -5.41 -18.88 -23.16
CA GLU A 91 -4.47 -17.87 -22.67
C GLU A 91 -4.82 -17.43 -21.25
N LEU A 92 -3.80 -17.42 -20.39
CA LEU A 92 -3.85 -16.83 -19.05
C LEU A 92 -3.20 -15.46 -19.08
N ARG A 93 -3.75 -14.50 -18.35
CA ARG A 93 -3.13 -13.19 -18.08
C ARG A 93 -3.45 -12.70 -16.67
N PHE A 94 -2.64 -11.79 -16.16
CA PHE A 94 -2.79 -11.18 -14.85
C PHE A 94 -2.99 -9.68 -14.99
N GLU A 95 -3.95 -9.13 -14.23
CA GLU A 95 -4.16 -7.68 -14.11
C GLU A 95 -4.34 -7.30 -12.65
N GLY A 96 -3.52 -6.37 -12.17
CA GLY A 96 -3.67 -5.80 -10.85
C GLY A 96 -4.83 -4.82 -10.75
N ASP A 97 -5.46 -4.76 -9.57
CA ASP A 97 -6.52 -3.79 -9.31
C ASP A 97 -5.94 -2.37 -9.23
N PRO A 98 -6.45 -1.40 -10.03
CA PRO A 98 -5.89 -0.05 -10.05
C PRO A 98 -5.86 0.60 -8.66
N MET A 99 -4.66 1.05 -8.24
CA MET A 99 -4.43 1.70 -6.94
C MET A 99 -4.89 0.89 -5.71
N ALA A 100 -4.99 -0.43 -5.82
CA ALA A 100 -5.39 -1.29 -4.71
C ALA A 100 -4.20 -1.96 -3.99
N GLY A 101 -3.01 -1.92 -4.59
CA GLY A 101 -1.77 -2.41 -4.00
C GLY A 101 -1.36 -1.60 -2.78
N PHE A 102 -0.76 -2.28 -1.82
CA PHE A 102 -0.39 -1.71 -0.52
C PHE A 102 1.04 -2.12 -0.18
N PHE A 103 1.90 -1.15 0.13
CA PHE A 103 3.25 -1.38 0.64
C PHE A 103 3.44 -0.55 1.90
N GLU A 104 3.62 -1.24 3.03
CA GLU A 104 3.79 -0.63 4.35
C GLU A 104 5.13 -1.06 4.96
N TYR A 105 5.79 -0.09 5.56
CA TYR A 105 7.00 -0.28 6.35
C TYR A 105 6.83 0.39 7.70
N ASP A 106 6.88 -0.42 8.74
CA ASP A 106 6.62 -0.02 10.12
C ASP A 106 7.90 -0.06 10.93
N VAL A 107 8.13 0.98 11.74
CA VAL A 107 9.25 1.06 12.68
C VAL A 107 8.72 1.40 14.07
N GLY A 108 9.07 0.59 15.06
CA GLY A 108 8.76 0.78 16.47
C GLY A 108 10.03 0.98 17.31
N LEU A 109 9.90 1.73 18.40
CA LEU A 109 10.96 2.02 19.37
C LEU A 109 10.40 2.01 20.80
N ASP A 110 10.99 1.19 21.66
CA ASP A 110 10.78 1.19 23.10
C ASP A 110 11.99 1.85 23.77
N LEU A 111 11.76 2.97 24.48
CA LEU A 111 12.83 3.78 25.06
C LEU A 111 12.75 3.86 26.59
N VAL A 112 13.88 3.69 27.25
CA VAL A 112 14.06 3.89 28.70
C VAL A 112 15.24 4.84 28.94
N ALA A 113 15.05 5.82 29.82
CA ALA A 113 16.08 6.78 30.18
C ALA A 113 16.27 6.88 31.69
N SER A 114 17.51 6.76 32.13
CA SER A 114 17.92 6.92 33.53
C SER A 114 18.96 8.01 33.63
N VAL A 115 18.88 8.84 34.67
CA VAL A 115 19.87 9.87 34.97
C VAL A 115 20.48 9.62 36.33
N LYS A 116 21.79 9.83 36.40
CA LYS A 116 22.58 9.73 37.61
C LYS A 116 23.34 11.02 37.84
N VAL A 117 23.29 11.50 39.07
CA VAL A 117 23.99 12.68 39.55
C VAL A 117 24.83 12.27 40.76
N ASP A 118 26.13 12.51 40.68
CA ASP A 118 27.11 12.19 41.70
C ASP A 118 28.01 13.41 41.93
N VAL A 119 27.57 14.28 42.85
CA VAL A 119 28.32 15.46 43.29
C VAL A 119 28.70 15.32 44.75
N SER A 120 29.74 16.04 45.21
CA SER A 120 30.30 15.88 46.57
C SER A 120 29.30 16.09 47.72
N LEU A 121 28.15 16.72 47.45
CA LEU A 121 27.12 17.03 48.44
C LEU A 121 25.80 16.27 48.23
N ALA A 122 25.64 15.54 47.12
CA ALA A 122 24.42 14.82 46.78
C ALA A 122 24.67 13.70 45.76
N GLN A 123 24.06 12.54 46.02
CA GLN A 123 23.98 11.43 45.06
C GLN A 123 22.51 11.16 44.78
N TRP A 124 22.16 11.09 43.51
CA TRP A 124 20.79 10.85 43.06
C TRP A 124 20.82 10.04 41.77
N GLU A 125 19.95 9.05 41.67
CA GLU A 125 19.74 8.25 40.47
C GLU A 125 18.24 8.07 40.31
N SER A 126 17.74 8.26 39.10
CA SER A 126 16.32 8.09 38.79
C SER A 126 16.13 7.59 37.38
N ASP A 127 15.19 6.67 37.25
CA ASP A 127 14.54 6.39 35.98
C ASP A 127 13.60 7.55 35.69
N LEU A 128 13.90 8.30 34.63
CA LEU A 128 13.13 9.48 34.23
C LEU A 128 12.05 9.13 33.23
N LEU A 129 12.39 8.21 32.33
CA LEU A 129 11.50 7.69 31.31
C LEU A 129 11.46 6.17 31.48
N GLY A 130 10.32 5.66 31.93
CA GLY A 130 9.97 4.24 31.78
C GLY A 130 9.55 3.96 30.32
N PRO A 131 9.36 2.69 29.93
CA PRO A 131 9.29 2.29 28.52
C PRO A 131 8.31 3.17 27.76
N TYR A 132 8.87 4.02 26.92
CA TYR A 132 8.15 4.91 26.04
C TYR A 132 8.08 4.24 24.68
N ASP A 133 6.86 3.89 24.30
CA ASP A 133 6.54 3.24 23.04
C ASP A 133 6.27 4.30 21.98
N TRP A 134 7.03 4.23 20.89
CA TRP A 134 6.91 5.07 19.72
C TRP A 134 6.86 4.21 18.46
N GLY A 135 6.07 4.64 17.48
CA GLY A 135 6.07 4.00 16.16
C GLY A 135 5.72 4.99 15.05
N ILE A 136 6.26 4.71 13.87
CA ILE A 136 5.90 5.36 12.61
C ILE A 136 5.56 4.29 11.59
N GLN A 137 4.61 4.64 10.72
CA GLN A 137 4.17 3.81 9.62
C GLN A 137 4.38 4.62 8.34
N ALA A 138 5.12 4.06 7.39
CA ALA A 138 5.31 4.63 6.08
C ALA A 138 4.59 3.74 5.06
N VAL A 139 3.67 4.33 4.29
CA VAL A 139 2.73 3.60 3.44
C VAL A 139 2.72 4.21 2.06
N GLU A 140 2.74 3.36 1.03
CA GLU A 140 2.52 3.75 -0.36
C GLU A 140 1.47 2.85 -1.01
N MET A 141 0.60 3.44 -1.82
CA MET A 141 -0.40 2.69 -2.61
C MET A 141 0.03 2.66 -4.07
N PHE A 142 -0.19 1.55 -4.74
CA PHE A 142 0.23 1.36 -6.13
C PHE A 142 -0.74 0.44 -6.88
N THR A 143 -0.58 0.33 -8.19
CA THR A 143 -1.28 -0.67 -9.00
C THR A 143 -0.45 -1.97 -9.03
N PRO A 144 -0.94 -3.11 -8.52
CA PRO A 144 -0.28 -4.40 -8.70
C PRO A 144 -0.12 -4.75 -10.18
N TYR A 145 0.74 -5.67 -10.60
CA TYR A 145 1.67 -6.49 -9.81
C TYR A 145 3.10 -5.95 -9.85
N LEU A 146 3.33 -4.72 -10.30
CA LEU A 146 4.68 -4.15 -10.47
C LEU A 146 5.59 -5.00 -11.39
N LEU A 147 5.01 -5.68 -12.38
CA LEU A 147 5.74 -6.34 -13.48
C LEU A 147 6.18 -5.32 -14.54
N GLU A 148 7.03 -5.73 -15.47
CA GLU A 148 7.47 -4.84 -16.55
C GLU A 148 6.26 -4.25 -17.30
N GLY A 149 6.29 -2.94 -17.58
CA GLY A 149 5.17 -2.21 -18.18
C GLY A 149 4.23 -1.54 -17.19
N ASN A 150 4.27 -1.91 -15.91
CA ASN A 150 3.51 -1.23 -14.86
C ASN A 150 4.10 0.17 -14.57
N PRO A 151 3.29 1.25 -14.57
CA PRO A 151 3.78 2.63 -14.41
C PRO A 151 4.31 2.93 -13.01
N ASP A 152 3.87 2.18 -12.00
CA ASP A 152 4.24 2.37 -10.59
C ASP A 152 5.51 1.58 -10.23
N ARG A 153 6.15 0.90 -11.19
CA ARG A 153 7.34 0.06 -10.98
C ARG A 153 8.66 0.85 -11.09
N PRO A 154 9.57 0.77 -10.11
CA PRO A 154 9.38 0.25 -8.76
C PRO A 154 8.53 1.19 -7.93
N VAL A 155 7.73 0.65 -7.00
CA VAL A 155 7.09 1.48 -5.98
C VAL A 155 8.12 1.79 -4.92
N THR A 156 8.17 3.05 -4.46
CA THR A 156 9.16 3.51 -3.50
C THR A 156 8.50 4.24 -2.34
N ILE A 157 8.84 3.85 -1.14
CA ILE A 157 8.55 4.60 0.08
C ILE A 157 9.77 5.47 0.39
N THR A 158 9.55 6.75 0.59
CA THR A 158 10.55 7.66 1.14
C THR A 158 9.90 8.51 2.22
N ASP A 159 10.18 8.19 3.48
CA ASP A 159 9.72 8.99 4.61
C ASP A 159 10.93 9.48 5.40
N LYS A 160 11.05 10.81 5.49
CA LYS A 160 12.09 11.48 6.28
C LYS A 160 11.39 12.32 7.32
N SER A 161 11.38 11.81 8.54
CA SER A 161 11.03 12.63 9.69
C SER A 161 12.18 13.61 9.97
N GLY A 162 11.85 14.89 10.13
CA GLY A 162 12.79 15.80 10.79
C GLY A 162 12.98 15.38 12.26
N ALA A 163 13.89 16.04 12.98
CA ALA A 163 14.05 15.80 14.42
C ALA A 163 12.69 15.94 15.13
N LEU A 164 12.11 14.81 15.55
CA LEU A 164 10.84 14.74 16.23
C LEU A 164 11.12 14.79 17.74
N ASP A 165 10.73 15.89 18.38
CA ASP A 165 10.77 15.99 19.85
C ASP A 165 9.83 14.92 20.44
N LEU A 166 10.42 13.86 20.98
CA LEU A 166 9.72 12.69 21.48
C LEU A 166 9.15 12.97 22.87
N VAL A 167 10.00 13.46 23.76
CA VAL A 167 9.64 13.74 25.16
C VAL A 167 10.55 14.80 25.75
N SER A 168 9.97 15.65 26.61
CA SER A 168 10.69 16.62 27.44
C SER A 168 10.30 16.40 28.90
N ILE A 169 11.26 15.99 29.73
CA ILE A 169 11.03 15.55 31.11
C ILE A 169 11.71 16.52 32.07
N PRO A 170 10.94 17.29 32.87
CA PRO A 170 11.52 18.15 33.89
C PRO A 170 12.10 17.32 35.04
N LEU A 171 13.31 17.67 35.46
CA LEU A 171 13.95 17.10 36.63
C LEU A 171 13.50 17.86 37.87
N VAL A 172 12.60 17.25 38.65
CA VAL A 172 12.11 17.81 39.91
C VAL A 172 12.37 16.83 41.04
N PRO A 173 13.59 16.73 41.56
CA PRO A 173 13.83 15.93 42.74
C PRO A 173 13.19 16.56 43.98
N ASP A 174 12.87 15.73 44.97
CA ASP A 174 12.41 16.17 46.31
C ASP A 174 13.46 17.02 47.07
N ILE A 175 14.63 17.27 46.47
CA ILE A 175 15.76 17.98 47.05
C ILE A 175 15.94 19.31 46.30
N VAL A 176 15.89 20.45 47.02
CA VAL A 176 15.85 21.85 46.53
C VAL A 176 17.15 22.32 45.82
N ILE A 177 17.99 21.40 45.37
CA ILE A 177 19.35 21.69 44.89
C ILE A 177 19.60 21.26 43.44
N LEU A 178 18.60 20.68 42.77
CA LEU A 178 18.70 20.23 41.39
C LEU A 178 17.45 20.63 40.59
N SER A 179 17.67 21.11 39.38
CA SER A 179 16.62 21.40 38.40
C SER A 179 17.17 21.18 36.99
N GLY A 180 16.33 20.81 36.03
CA GLY A 180 16.78 20.61 34.66
C GLY A 180 15.70 20.02 33.78
N ASN A 181 16.06 19.66 32.55
CA ASN A 181 15.21 18.92 31.62
C ASN A 181 16.03 17.87 30.87
N LEU A 182 15.38 16.74 30.56
CA LEU A 182 15.83 15.78 29.57
C LEU A 182 14.92 15.91 28.35
N ASP A 183 15.47 16.33 27.23
CA ASP A 183 14.82 16.35 25.93
C ASP A 183 15.36 15.17 25.11
N ILE A 184 14.47 14.45 24.42
CA ILE A 184 14.86 13.38 23.50
C ILE A 184 14.19 13.65 22.16
N ALA A 185 15.00 13.74 21.11
CA ALA A 185 14.51 13.81 19.74
C ALA A 185 14.88 12.54 18.96
N LEU A 186 14.07 12.21 17.96
CA LEU A 186 14.32 11.11 17.04
C LEU A 186 14.49 11.63 15.61
N PHE A 187 15.40 11.01 14.87
CA PHE A 187 15.50 11.16 13.42
C PHE A 187 15.28 9.81 12.77
N VAL A 188 14.31 9.73 11.88
CA VAL A 188 13.98 8.50 11.13
C VAL A 188 13.96 8.81 9.64
N ASP A 189 14.71 8.02 8.89
CA ASP A 189 14.80 8.06 7.43
C ASP A 189 14.53 6.64 6.90
N ILE A 190 13.40 6.46 6.23
CA ILE A 190 12.96 5.20 5.65
C ILE A 190 13.04 5.34 4.14
N GLU A 191 13.91 4.55 3.52
CA GLU A 191 13.94 4.33 2.08
C GLU A 191 13.64 2.85 1.82
N ALA A 192 12.53 2.58 1.12
CA ALA A 192 12.17 1.22 0.74
C ALA A 192 11.66 1.18 -0.70
N SER A 193 11.91 0.08 -1.41
CA SER A 193 11.44 -0.12 -2.77
C SER A 193 10.99 -1.56 -3.01
N LEU A 194 9.95 -1.72 -3.80
CA LEU A 194 9.44 -3.00 -4.25
C LEU A 194 9.28 -2.98 -5.77
N GLU A 195 9.76 -4.02 -6.44
CA GLU A 195 9.45 -4.31 -7.83
C GLU A 195 9.23 -5.80 -8.00
N CYS A 196 8.27 -6.22 -8.81
CA CYS A 196 8.10 -7.64 -9.09
C CYS A 196 8.84 -8.03 -10.35
N ASN A 197 9.38 -9.25 -10.31
CA ASN A 197 10.19 -9.81 -11.37
C ASN A 197 9.34 -10.73 -12.24
N ARG A 198 8.48 -11.54 -11.62
CA ARG A 198 7.65 -12.52 -12.31
C ARG A 198 6.49 -13.04 -11.45
N ILE A 199 5.48 -13.56 -12.11
CA ILE A 199 4.51 -14.52 -11.55
C ILE A 199 4.77 -15.87 -12.21
N GLU A 200 5.00 -16.91 -11.41
CA GLU A 200 5.15 -18.28 -11.89
C GLU A 200 3.85 -19.05 -11.70
N VAL A 201 3.42 -19.77 -12.75
CA VAL A 201 2.22 -20.61 -12.74
C VAL A 201 2.62 -22.03 -13.09
N LEU A 202 2.22 -22.99 -12.25
CA LEU A 202 2.42 -24.42 -12.52
C LEU A 202 1.25 -24.95 -13.36
N GLY A 203 1.54 -25.29 -14.62
CA GLY A 203 0.59 -25.88 -15.56
C GLY A 203 0.15 -27.29 -15.18
N THR A 204 -0.93 -27.76 -15.81
CA THR A 204 -1.47 -29.13 -15.62
C THR A 204 -0.51 -30.21 -16.13
N ASP A 205 0.36 -29.86 -17.08
CA ASP A 205 1.45 -30.66 -17.61
C ASP A 205 2.69 -30.73 -16.70
N GLY A 206 2.71 -29.93 -15.63
CA GLY A 206 3.82 -29.80 -14.69
C GLY A 206 4.93 -28.85 -15.16
N GLU A 207 4.74 -28.12 -16.25
CA GLU A 207 5.65 -27.06 -16.69
C GLU A 207 5.34 -25.74 -15.95
N ILE A 208 6.35 -24.88 -15.82
CA ILE A 208 6.22 -23.57 -15.17
C ILE A 208 6.21 -22.50 -16.26
N SER A 209 5.12 -21.74 -16.32
CA SER A 209 5.00 -20.53 -17.13
C SER A 209 5.33 -19.31 -16.28
N SER A 210 6.08 -18.36 -16.85
CA SER A 210 6.58 -17.17 -16.13
C SER A 210 6.10 -15.90 -16.82
N PHE A 211 5.27 -15.12 -16.13
CA PHE A 211 4.74 -13.84 -16.57
C PHE A 211 5.64 -12.71 -16.07
N THR A 212 6.31 -11.99 -16.96
CA THR A 212 7.26 -10.92 -16.60
C THR A 212 6.77 -9.53 -16.99
N ILE A 213 5.75 -9.44 -17.84
CA ILE A 213 5.15 -8.20 -18.33
C ILE A 213 3.70 -8.13 -17.85
N GLU A 214 3.29 -6.97 -17.34
CA GLU A 214 1.92 -6.72 -16.87
C GLU A 214 0.91 -6.86 -18.03
N GLY A 215 -0.18 -7.60 -17.81
CA GLY A 215 -1.21 -7.84 -18.82
C GLY A 215 -0.78 -8.71 -20.01
N GLU A 216 0.40 -9.34 -19.95
CA GLU A 216 0.81 -10.32 -20.97
C GLU A 216 -0.07 -11.57 -20.90
N SER A 217 -0.58 -11.98 -22.06
CA SER A 217 -1.24 -13.27 -22.24
C SER A 217 -0.22 -14.35 -22.61
N GLN A 218 -0.28 -15.49 -21.93
CA GLN A 218 0.51 -16.68 -22.28
C GLN A 218 -0.38 -17.91 -22.35
N TRP A 219 -0.09 -18.79 -23.30
CA TRP A 219 -0.81 -20.04 -23.48
C TRP A 219 -0.56 -21.00 -22.30
N ILE A 220 -1.62 -21.61 -21.77
CA ILE A 220 -1.59 -22.63 -20.71
C ILE A 220 -2.54 -23.77 -21.08
N ASP A 221 -2.01 -24.99 -21.16
CA ASP A 221 -2.79 -26.21 -21.41
C ASP A 221 -3.81 -26.45 -20.27
N PRO A 222 -5.13 -26.44 -20.56
CA PRO A 222 -6.14 -26.74 -19.55
C PRO A 222 -6.16 -28.22 -19.13
N GLY A 223 -5.47 -29.10 -19.87
CA GLY A 223 -5.48 -30.54 -19.65
C GLY A 223 -6.64 -31.27 -20.32
N GLU A 224 -6.82 -32.55 -20.00
CA GLU A 224 -7.82 -33.39 -20.64
C GLU A 224 -9.17 -33.36 -19.91
N GLY A 225 -10.24 -33.02 -20.63
CA GLY A 225 -11.62 -33.26 -20.21
C GLY A 225 -12.33 -32.03 -19.61
N PRO A 226 -13.59 -32.18 -19.19
CA PRO A 226 -14.43 -31.09 -18.71
C PRO A 226 -14.23 -30.84 -17.20
N GLU A 227 -12.99 -30.73 -16.76
CA GLU A 227 -12.66 -30.45 -15.35
C GLU A 227 -12.31 -28.97 -15.17
N ASP A 228 -12.60 -28.44 -13.98
CA ASP A 228 -12.18 -27.08 -13.62
C ASP A 228 -10.65 -27.00 -13.66
N LEU A 229 -10.13 -25.94 -14.26
CA LEU A 229 -8.70 -25.69 -14.36
C LEU A 229 -8.21 -25.09 -13.05
N VAL A 230 -7.31 -25.81 -12.37
CA VAL A 230 -6.68 -25.35 -11.12
C VAL A 230 -5.18 -25.17 -11.36
N LEU A 231 -4.69 -23.94 -11.17
CA LEU A 231 -3.32 -23.55 -11.45
C LEU A 231 -2.67 -22.87 -10.24
N PRO A 232 -1.70 -23.51 -9.57
CA PRO A 232 -0.93 -22.87 -8.50
C PRO A 232 -0.07 -21.72 -9.06
N ALA A 233 -0.22 -20.52 -8.52
CA ALA A 233 0.50 -19.32 -8.94
C ALA A 233 1.25 -18.67 -7.78
N THR A 234 2.47 -18.17 -8.03
CA THR A 234 3.31 -17.50 -7.02
C THR A 234 3.96 -16.24 -7.60
N ALA A 235 3.83 -15.11 -6.90
CA ALA A 235 4.52 -13.88 -7.27
C ALA A 235 5.92 -13.80 -6.64
N PHE A 236 6.89 -13.25 -7.38
CA PHE A 236 8.26 -13.02 -6.93
C PHE A 236 8.65 -11.56 -7.12
N CYS A 237 9.12 -10.92 -6.05
CA CYS A 237 9.46 -9.51 -6.06
C CYS A 237 10.79 -9.23 -5.38
N GLN A 238 11.51 -8.22 -5.85
CA GLN A 238 12.70 -7.69 -5.20
C GLN A 238 12.27 -6.66 -4.15
N LEU A 239 12.57 -6.95 -2.88
CA LEU A 239 12.37 -6.04 -1.76
C LEU A 239 13.72 -5.40 -1.39
N ARG A 240 13.75 -4.07 -1.28
CA ARG A 240 14.89 -3.33 -0.74
C ARG A 240 14.46 -2.39 0.36
N THR A 241 15.15 -2.40 1.49
CA THR A 241 14.88 -1.49 2.61
C THR A 241 16.20 -0.97 3.21
N MET A 242 16.30 0.34 3.40
CA MET A 242 17.47 1.02 3.98
C MET A 242 17.04 1.98 5.10
N PRO A 243 16.50 1.47 6.22
CA PRO A 243 16.06 2.31 7.33
C PRO A 243 17.25 2.93 8.09
N THR A 244 17.07 4.13 8.59
CA THR A 244 17.98 4.79 9.54
C THR A 244 17.18 5.34 10.71
N LEU A 245 17.60 5.01 11.94
CA LEU A 245 17.02 5.53 13.17
C LEU A 245 18.13 6.07 14.07
N ILE A 246 18.03 7.33 14.48
CA ILE A 246 19.00 8.00 15.35
C ILE A 246 18.28 8.70 16.50
N ILE A 247 18.76 8.47 17.72
CA ILE A 247 18.26 9.12 18.94
C ILE A 247 19.20 10.25 19.34
N TYR A 248 18.61 11.42 19.62
CA TYR A 248 19.28 12.66 20.02
C TYR A 248 18.84 13.09 21.43
N PRO A 249 19.46 12.56 22.50
CA PRO A 249 19.23 13.07 23.83
C PRO A 249 19.95 14.39 24.09
N HIS A 250 19.30 15.23 24.90
CA HIS A 250 19.84 16.46 25.44
C HIS A 250 19.40 16.61 26.90
N LEU A 251 20.35 16.51 27.82
CA LEU A 251 20.13 16.60 29.25
C LEU A 251 20.82 17.87 29.77
N ALA A 252 20.02 18.85 30.21
CA ALA A 252 20.51 20.07 30.83
C ALA A 252 20.12 20.10 32.31
N VAL A 253 21.09 20.17 33.21
CA VAL A 253 20.88 20.09 34.66
C VAL A 253 21.69 21.15 35.39
N SER A 254 21.04 21.90 36.27
CA SER A 254 21.70 22.78 37.24
C SER A 254 21.75 22.10 38.60
N VAL A 255 22.95 21.96 39.17
CA VAL A 255 23.19 21.40 40.50
C VAL A 255 23.99 22.39 41.33
N LEU A 256 23.45 22.88 42.44
CA LEU A 256 24.17 23.76 43.38
C LEU A 256 24.94 24.91 42.71
N PHE A 257 24.27 25.64 41.82
CA PHE A 257 24.81 26.78 41.03
C PHE A 257 25.76 26.43 39.88
N ASP A 258 26.10 25.17 39.69
CA ASP A 258 26.83 24.69 38.52
C ASP A 258 25.86 24.15 37.47
N ASP A 259 26.10 24.48 36.20
CA ASP A 259 25.31 24.00 35.07
C ASP A 259 26.06 22.88 34.35
N TYR A 260 25.34 21.79 34.09
CA TYR A 260 25.80 20.62 33.36
C TYR A 260 24.94 20.45 32.12
N ASP A 261 25.61 20.30 30.98
CA ASP A 261 24.99 20.07 29.69
C ASP A 261 25.57 18.77 29.11
N VAL A 262 24.70 17.78 28.98
CA VAL A 262 24.96 16.49 28.34
C VAL A 262 24.11 16.45 27.07
N GLY A 263 24.63 17.05 26.01
CA GLY A 263 24.00 17.15 24.70
C GLY A 263 24.89 16.68 23.56
N GLY A 264 24.33 16.66 22.35
CA GLY A 264 25.06 16.39 21.11
C GLY A 264 25.55 14.95 20.99
N ILE A 265 24.89 14.01 21.69
CA ILE A 265 25.13 12.58 21.54
C ILE A 265 24.18 12.07 20.46
N GLU A 266 24.73 11.39 19.45
CA GLU A 266 23.95 10.67 18.44
C GLU A 266 24.03 9.19 18.76
N ILE A 267 22.87 8.54 18.94
CA ILE A 267 22.80 7.12 19.23
C ILE A 267 22.12 6.46 18.04
N PRO A 268 22.89 5.86 17.11
CA PRO A 268 22.30 5.10 16.02
C PRO A 268 21.66 3.83 16.58
N VAL A 269 20.50 3.49 16.05
CA VAL A 269 19.83 2.21 16.26
C VAL A 269 19.90 1.43 14.96
N ASP A 270 20.61 0.31 14.99
CA ASP A 270 20.83 -0.52 13.81
C ASP A 270 19.54 -1.27 13.47
N LEU A 271 18.90 -0.87 12.38
CA LEU A 271 17.76 -1.57 11.78
C LEU A 271 18.22 -2.42 10.59
N PRO A 272 17.60 -3.58 10.32
CA PRO A 272 18.03 -4.47 9.25
C PRO A 272 17.84 -3.83 7.87
N VAL A 273 18.86 -4.00 7.03
CA VAL A 273 18.82 -3.68 5.60
C VAL A 273 18.46 -4.95 4.84
N VAL A 274 17.44 -4.88 4.00
CA VAL A 274 16.98 -5.99 3.15
C VAL A 274 17.30 -5.64 1.70
N ASP A 275 17.80 -6.61 0.94
CA ASP A 275 17.98 -6.56 -0.52
C ASP A 275 17.95 -7.98 -1.06
N GLU A 276 16.74 -8.52 -1.21
CA GLU A 276 16.53 -9.90 -1.64
C GLU A 276 15.26 -10.08 -2.47
N GLU A 277 15.19 -11.21 -3.17
CA GLU A 277 13.97 -11.65 -3.84
C GLU A 277 13.10 -12.40 -2.82
N ILE A 278 11.89 -11.91 -2.63
CA ILE A 278 10.84 -12.52 -1.81
C ILE A 278 9.87 -13.28 -2.70
N ALA A 279 9.38 -14.42 -2.19
CA ALA A 279 8.32 -15.20 -2.81
C ALA A 279 7.07 -15.08 -1.94
N PHE A 280 5.94 -14.77 -2.57
CA PHE A 280 4.65 -14.70 -1.90
C PHE A 280 4.08 -16.10 -1.65
N GLU A 281 3.00 -16.19 -0.89
CA GLU A 281 2.26 -17.45 -0.77
C GLU A 281 1.70 -17.89 -2.13
N THR A 282 1.78 -19.20 -2.40
CA THR A 282 1.19 -19.79 -3.60
C THR A 282 -0.33 -19.81 -3.49
N ILE A 283 -1.01 -19.28 -4.51
CA ILE A 283 -2.47 -19.25 -4.60
C ILE A 283 -2.93 -20.20 -5.71
N ASP A 284 -3.90 -21.06 -5.42
CA ASP A 284 -4.55 -21.89 -6.43
C ASP A 284 -5.58 -21.06 -7.19
N LEU A 285 -5.28 -20.74 -8.45
CA LEU A 285 -6.24 -20.13 -9.37
C LEU A 285 -7.25 -21.18 -9.81
N SER A 286 -8.54 -20.87 -9.78
CA SER A 286 -9.60 -21.81 -10.13
C SER A 286 -10.49 -21.22 -11.22
N PHE A 287 -10.49 -21.84 -12.39
CA PHE A 287 -11.31 -21.45 -13.53
C PHE A 287 -12.33 -22.56 -13.83
N PRO A 288 -13.64 -22.29 -13.67
CA PRO A 288 -14.68 -23.26 -14.02
C PRO A 288 -14.59 -23.64 -15.50
N TYR A 289 -14.82 -24.92 -15.81
CA TYR A 289 -14.84 -25.37 -17.21
C TYR A 289 -15.92 -24.65 -18.02
N TRP A 290 -15.54 -24.11 -19.18
CA TRP A 290 -16.45 -23.51 -20.15
C TRP A 290 -16.73 -24.47 -21.31
N GLU A 291 -18.01 -24.78 -21.52
CA GLU A 291 -18.46 -25.57 -22.67
C GLU A 291 -18.90 -24.63 -23.80
N GLU A 292 -18.33 -24.83 -24.99
CA GLU A 292 -18.75 -24.07 -26.17
C GLU A 292 -20.24 -24.32 -26.45
N PRO A 293 -21.08 -23.27 -26.57
CA PRO A 293 -22.49 -23.46 -26.85
C PRO A 293 -22.66 -24.15 -28.20
N GLU A 294 -23.44 -25.23 -28.24
CA GLU A 294 -23.73 -25.92 -29.50
C GLU A 294 -24.30 -24.91 -30.51
N PRO A 295 -23.80 -24.89 -31.76
CA PRO A 295 -24.38 -24.02 -32.78
C PRO A 295 -25.86 -24.38 -32.91
N GLU A 296 -26.74 -23.39 -32.74
CA GLU A 296 -28.18 -23.63 -32.91
C GLU A 296 -28.38 -24.31 -34.27
N PRO A 297 -29.13 -25.42 -34.34
CA PRO A 297 -29.38 -26.10 -35.58
C PRO A 297 -30.02 -25.09 -36.51
N GLY A 298 -29.25 -24.60 -37.49
CA GLY A 298 -29.70 -23.56 -38.39
C GLY A 298 -31.06 -23.96 -38.90
N ASP A 299 -32.05 -23.08 -38.74
CA ASP A 299 -33.37 -23.24 -39.30
C ASP A 299 -33.17 -23.44 -40.81
N GLY A 300 -33.08 -24.71 -41.19
CA GLY A 300 -33.11 -25.17 -42.55
C GLY A 300 -34.52 -24.94 -43.04
N ASP A 301 -34.86 -23.67 -43.25
CA ASP A 301 -35.99 -23.27 -44.06
C ASP A 301 -35.72 -23.83 -45.45
N GLY A 302 -36.41 -24.95 -45.67
CA GLY A 302 -36.23 -25.81 -46.82
C GLY A 302 -36.50 -25.07 -48.12
N ASP A 303 -35.77 -25.50 -49.14
CA ASP A 303 -36.24 -25.45 -50.51
C ASP A 303 -37.44 -26.42 -50.66
N PRO A 304 -38.61 -25.93 -51.07
CA PRO A 304 -39.46 -26.70 -51.98
C PRO A 304 -39.47 -26.00 -53.33
N ALA A 305 -38.97 -26.74 -54.32
CA ALA A 305 -39.09 -26.50 -55.74
C ALA A 305 -40.36 -25.74 -56.21
N GLY A 306 -40.14 -24.80 -57.15
CA GLY A 306 -41.04 -24.55 -58.27
C GLY A 306 -41.64 -23.14 -58.32
N ASP A 307 -41.26 -22.32 -59.30
CA ASP A 307 -42.06 -22.16 -60.53
C ASP A 307 -41.30 -21.37 -61.59
N GLU A 308 -41.63 -21.68 -62.83
CA GLU A 308 -41.05 -21.21 -64.08
C GLU A 308 -41.55 -19.81 -64.49
N GLY A 309 -40.80 -19.16 -65.39
CA GLY A 309 -41.26 -18.03 -66.21
C GLY A 309 -40.81 -16.68 -65.65
N GLY A 310 -40.08 -15.84 -66.36
CA GLY A 310 -39.98 -15.67 -67.79
C GLY A 310 -40.01 -14.18 -68.08
N ASP A 311 -39.32 -13.81 -69.14
CA ASP A 311 -39.48 -12.59 -69.93
C ASP A 311 -38.48 -11.44 -69.74
N THR A 312 -38.32 -10.82 -70.90
CA THR A 312 -37.23 -10.10 -71.51
C THR A 312 -37.32 -8.60 -71.24
N GLY A 313 -36.21 -7.88 -71.47
CA GLY A 313 -36.23 -6.42 -71.52
C GLY A 313 -34.84 -5.82 -71.50
N ASP A 314 -34.25 -5.65 -72.68
CA ASP A 314 -33.22 -4.64 -72.96
C ASP A 314 -33.71 -3.27 -72.46
N ASP A 315 -32.86 -2.47 -71.80
CA ASP A 315 -32.85 -1.03 -72.06
C ASP A 315 -31.52 -0.36 -71.69
N ASP A 316 -31.27 0.69 -72.46
CA ASP A 316 -30.05 1.43 -72.72
C ASP A 316 -29.48 2.25 -71.56
N GLY A 317 -28.15 2.42 -71.61
CA GLY A 317 -27.53 3.74 -71.73
C GLY A 317 -27.63 4.76 -70.59
N GLY A 318 -26.47 5.06 -70.00
CA GLY A 318 -26.01 6.45 -69.98
C GLY A 318 -25.54 7.02 -68.64
N LEU A 319 -24.54 7.91 -68.79
CA LEU A 319 -24.15 9.02 -67.92
C LEU A 319 -23.23 8.66 -66.73
N ASP A 320 -22.19 9.42 -66.39
CA ASP A 320 -21.48 10.54 -67.04
C ASP A 320 -20.18 10.75 -66.23
N GLU A 321 -19.14 11.22 -66.88
CA GLU A 321 -17.91 11.70 -66.24
C GLU A 321 -18.08 13.18 -65.86
N THR A 322 -17.91 13.54 -64.59
CA THR A 322 -17.48 14.87 -64.11
C THR A 322 -17.07 14.69 -62.63
N GLY A 323 -15.97 15.20 -62.09
CA GLY A 323 -15.11 16.31 -62.47
C GLY A 323 -14.92 17.22 -61.24
N GLY A 324 -13.68 17.34 -60.75
CA GLY A 324 -13.24 18.49 -59.94
C GLY A 324 -13.26 18.34 -58.41
N GLU A 325 -12.42 19.00 -57.62
CA GLU A 325 -11.23 19.83 -57.86
C GLU A 325 -10.41 19.87 -56.55
N THR A 326 -9.11 20.08 -56.74
CA THR A 326 -8.08 20.35 -55.75
C THR A 326 -8.26 21.69 -55.03
N GLY A 327 -8.01 21.71 -53.72
CA GLY A 327 -7.88 22.95 -52.93
C GLY A 327 -6.65 22.88 -52.03
N THR A 328 -5.48 23.24 -52.57
CA THR A 328 -4.25 23.56 -51.84
C THR A 328 -3.91 25.03 -52.07
N GLY A 329 -3.53 25.72 -51.00
CA GLY A 329 -3.06 27.11 -50.98
C GLY A 329 -3.88 27.93 -49.98
N GLY A 330 -3.30 28.70 -49.07
CA GLY A 330 -1.92 29.03 -48.80
C GLY A 330 -1.92 30.05 -47.66
N ASP A 331 -0.84 30.03 -46.89
CA ASP A 331 -0.12 31.16 -46.29
C ASP A 331 -0.93 32.34 -45.73
N ASP A 332 -0.78 32.62 -44.43
CA ASP A 332 -0.23 33.94 -44.09
C ASP A 332 0.53 33.97 -42.76
N LEU A 333 1.65 34.66 -42.83
CA LEU A 333 2.58 34.99 -41.76
C LEU A 333 2.13 36.29 -41.10
N GLY A 334 2.41 36.45 -39.80
CA GLY A 334 2.58 37.79 -39.22
C GLY A 334 2.00 38.02 -37.84
N GLN A 335 2.83 37.78 -36.83
CA GLN A 335 3.29 38.78 -35.86
C GLN A 335 2.31 39.91 -35.50
N LEU A 336 1.97 40.02 -34.20
CA LEU A 336 2.23 41.22 -33.39
C LEU A 336 1.93 40.97 -31.91
N GLU A 337 2.71 41.68 -31.11
CA GLU A 337 2.87 41.62 -29.67
C GLU A 337 1.66 42.17 -28.87
N ASP A 338 1.74 41.91 -27.56
CA ASP A 338 1.42 42.85 -26.48
C ASP A 338 0.07 42.71 -25.75
N GLY A 339 0.16 42.66 -24.41
CA GLY A 339 -1.01 42.80 -23.53
C GLY A 339 -1.01 41.88 -22.30
N GLY A 340 -0.20 42.22 -21.29
CA GLY A 340 -0.21 41.53 -20.00
C GLY A 340 -1.50 41.70 -19.18
N CYS A 341 -1.69 40.79 -18.23
CA CYS A 341 -2.32 41.11 -16.95
C CYS A 341 -1.75 40.24 -15.83
N ASN A 342 -1.52 40.93 -14.73
CA ASN A 342 -0.76 40.58 -13.55
C ASN A 342 -1.76 40.24 -12.44
N CYS A 343 -1.63 39.09 -11.77
CA CYS A 343 -2.13 38.89 -10.42
C CYS A 343 -1.11 38.04 -9.65
N ALA A 344 -0.26 38.73 -8.91
CA ALA A 344 0.44 38.18 -7.76
C ALA A 344 -0.43 38.35 -6.50
N THR A 345 -0.38 37.37 -5.59
CA THR A 345 -0.43 37.46 -4.12
C THR A 345 -0.25 36.03 -3.57
N GLU A 346 0.93 35.71 -3.05
CA GLU A 346 1.30 35.67 -1.62
C GLU A 346 0.87 34.40 -0.87
N THR A 347 1.89 33.57 -0.59
CA THR A 347 2.25 32.89 0.67
C THR A 347 1.19 32.35 1.66
N ALA A 348 1.40 31.06 1.97
CA ALA A 348 1.37 30.37 3.27
C ALA A 348 0.17 29.45 3.62
N PRO A 349 0.40 28.42 4.47
CA PRO A 349 -0.22 27.09 4.39
C PRO A 349 -1.45 26.91 5.30
N GLY A 350 -2.32 25.95 4.96
CA GLY A 350 -3.52 25.65 5.74
C GLY A 350 -3.94 24.19 5.65
N ARG A 351 -3.89 23.52 6.81
CA ARG A 351 -4.49 22.23 7.16
C ARG A 351 -6.00 22.15 6.84
N GLY A 352 -6.48 20.95 6.50
CA GLY A 352 -7.89 20.53 6.66
C GLY A 352 -8.25 19.40 5.68
N LEU A 353 -8.22 18.13 6.11
CA LEU A 353 -9.32 17.39 6.75
C LEU A 353 -10.40 16.87 5.77
N GLY A 354 -10.35 15.56 5.54
CA GLY A 354 -11.46 14.70 5.09
C GLY A 354 -10.92 13.27 5.02
N TRP A 355 -10.82 12.49 6.11
CA TRP A 355 -11.89 11.85 6.89
C TRP A 355 -12.94 11.14 6.04
N SER A 356 -12.60 9.94 5.55
CA SER A 356 -13.54 8.81 5.45
C SER A 356 -12.85 7.54 4.93
N ALA A 357 -12.23 6.77 5.82
CA ALA A 357 -12.05 5.31 5.68
C ALA A 357 -11.51 4.76 7.01
N LEU A 358 -12.39 4.65 8.01
CA LEU A 358 -12.11 3.94 9.26
C LEU A 358 -13.15 2.83 9.39
N GLY A 359 -12.67 1.60 9.36
CA GLY A 359 -13.41 0.45 9.85
C GLY A 359 -12.98 -0.84 9.21
N LEU A 360 -11.87 -1.44 9.68
CA LEU A 360 -11.76 -2.89 9.92
C LEU A 360 -10.44 -3.45 10.51
N LEU A 361 -9.56 -2.69 11.16
CA LEU A 361 -8.37 -3.27 11.83
C LEU A 361 -8.21 -2.81 13.29
N ALA A 362 -9.05 -3.32 14.18
CA ALA A 362 -8.97 -3.04 15.63
C ALA A 362 -9.11 -4.30 16.51
N LEU A 363 -8.54 -5.44 16.10
CA LEU A 363 -8.67 -6.70 16.86
C LEU A 363 -7.40 -7.54 17.10
N VAL A 364 -6.20 -7.06 16.80
CA VAL A 364 -4.97 -7.86 17.07
C VAL A 364 -4.16 -7.39 18.29
N GLY A 365 -4.31 -6.15 18.77
CA GLY A 365 -3.44 -5.57 19.81
C GLY A 365 -3.71 -5.89 21.29
N LEU A 366 -4.56 -6.86 21.66
CA LEU A 366 -4.93 -7.09 23.07
C LEU A 366 -4.87 -8.56 23.50
N ARG A 367 -3.67 -9.17 23.49
CA ARG A 367 -3.47 -10.43 24.22
C ARG A 367 -2.06 -10.75 24.69
N ARG A 368 -1.48 -9.95 25.60
CA ARG A 368 -0.53 -10.50 26.61
C ARG A 368 -0.25 -9.56 27.79
N ARG A 369 -1.12 -9.56 28.81
CA ARG A 369 -0.72 -9.23 30.20
C ARG A 369 -1.51 -10.07 31.23
N ARG A 370 -0.77 -10.59 32.23
CA ARG A 370 -1.09 -11.41 33.43
C ARG A 370 -1.05 -12.94 33.21
N ALA A 371 -0.37 -13.75 34.03
CA ALA A 371 0.14 -13.67 35.41
C ALA A 371 1.33 -14.66 35.55
N GLY A 372 2.19 -14.71 36.59
CA GLY A 372 2.22 -14.10 37.91
C GLY A 372 3.30 -14.81 38.75
N SER A 373 3.79 -14.08 39.76
CA SER A 373 4.49 -14.51 40.97
C SER A 373 4.69 -16.02 41.24
N ASN A 374 5.94 -16.42 41.42
CA ASN A 374 6.42 -17.11 42.62
C ASN A 374 7.90 -16.80 42.86
#